data_AF-A0A2D6N9L2-F1
#
_entry.id   AF-A0A2D6N9L2-F1
#
_cell.length_a   1.000
_cell.length_b   1.000
_cell.length_c   1.000
_cell.angle_alpha   90.00
_cell.angle_beta   90.00
_cell.angle_gamma   90.00
#
_symmetry.space_group_name_H-M   'P 1'
#
loop_
_entity.id
_entity.type
_entity.pdbx_description
1 polymer ?
#
loop_
_entity_poly.entity_id
_entity_poly.type
_entity_poly.pdbx_seq_one_letter_code
_entity_poly.pdbx_strand_id
1 'polypeptide(L)' 'GSYSALDKIDVGVYVVTTRTFQRRMKTDFEKNWEGSLTYEKVVRYLPHFRSAIQVPIYVVGLDL' A
#
# COMPACT_ATOMS: atom_id res chain seq x y z
N GLY A 1 0.01 3.67 -28.21
CA GLY A 1 -0.65 2.54 -27.53
C GLY A 1 -1.50 3.14 -26.44
N SER A 2 -2.82 3.14 -26.63
CA SER A 2 -3.75 3.85 -25.76
C SER A 2 -3.83 3.17 -24.39
N TYR A 3 -3.69 3.97 -23.33
CA TYR A 3 -4.01 3.65 -21.95
C TYR A 3 -5.52 3.40 -21.74
N SER A 4 -6.19 2.65 -22.63
CA SER A 4 -7.64 2.43 -22.62
C SER A 4 -8.14 1.59 -21.43
N ALA A 5 -7.23 0.96 -20.69
CA ALA A 5 -7.54 0.24 -19.46
C ALA A 5 -7.54 1.16 -18.21
N LEU A 6 -6.77 2.25 -18.22
CA LEU A 6 -6.73 3.24 -17.13
C LEU A 6 -7.99 4.11 -17.11
N ASP A 7 -8.65 4.26 -18.25
CA ASP A 7 -9.90 5.00 -18.41
C ASP A 7 -11.13 4.33 -17.75
N LYS A 8 -10.97 3.11 -17.21
CA LYS A 8 -12.05 2.34 -16.55
C LYS A 8 -11.90 2.24 -15.03
N ILE A 9 -10.86 2.83 -14.45
CA ILE A 9 -10.60 2.73 -13.02
C ILE A 9 -11.06 4.01 -12.34
N ASP A 10 -12.16 3.94 -11.61
CA ASP A 10 -12.68 5.09 -10.88
C ASP A 10 -11.98 5.29 -9.51
N VAL A 11 -11.44 4.20 -8.93
CA VAL A 11 -10.76 4.22 -7.64
C VAL A 11 -9.77 3.06 -7.50
N GLY A 12 -8.62 3.32 -6.89
CA GLY A 12 -7.65 2.30 -6.47
C GLY A 12 -7.76 2.00 -4.98
N VAL A 13 -7.65 0.73 -4.59
CA VAL A 13 -7.50 0.33 -3.18
C VAL A 13 -6.11 -0.25 -2.97
N TYR A 14 -5.33 0.37 -2.08
CA TYR A 14 -4.01 -0.12 -1.68
C TYR A 14 -4.11 -0.81 -0.32
N VAL A 15 -4.01 -2.13 -0.30
CA VAL A 15 -3.99 -2.93 0.94
C VAL A 15 -2.54 -3.23 1.34
N VAL A 16 -2.16 -2.91 2.57
CA VAL A 16 -0.78 -3.08 3.08
C VAL A 16 -0.76 -3.33 4.58
N THR A 17 0.24 -4.06 5.07
CA THR A 17 0.41 -4.32 6.50
C THR A 17 1.05 -3.13 7.23
N THR A 18 0.68 -2.93 8.50
CA THR A 18 1.37 -1.97 9.37
C THR A 18 2.79 -2.46 9.67
N ARG A 19 3.64 -1.55 10.17
CA ARG A 19 4.95 -1.94 10.72
C ARG A 19 4.80 -2.89 11.90
N THR A 20 3.77 -2.70 12.73
CA THR A 20 3.49 -3.52 13.90
C THR A 20 3.17 -4.96 13.50
N PHE A 21 2.27 -5.14 12.54
CA PHE A 21 1.95 -6.43 11.94
C PHE A 21 3.20 -7.16 11.46
N GLN A 22 4.04 -6.50 10.64
CA GLN A 22 5.24 -7.13 10.08
C GLN A 22 6.21 -7.61 11.17
N ARG A 23 6.37 -6.82 12.24
CA ARG A 23 7.19 -7.19 13.39
C ARG A 23 6.62 -8.41 14.12
N ARG A 24 5.32 -8.42 14.42
CA ARG A 24 4.64 -9.56 15.07
C ARG A 24 4.76 -10.84 14.25
N MET A 25 4.57 -10.77 12.93
CA MET A 25 4.77 -11.92 12.05
C MET A 25 6.17 -12.52 12.14
N LYS A 26 7.19 -11.67 12.26
CA LYS A 26 8.57 -12.11 12.39
C LYS A 26 8.88 -12.68 13.77
N THR A 27 8.41 -12.04 14.84
CA THR A 27 8.75 -12.42 16.21
C THR A 27 7.94 -13.60 16.73
N ASP A 28 6.64 -13.63 16.43
CA ASP A 28 5.70 -14.55 17.09
C ASP A 28 5.39 -15.76 16.21
N PHE A 29 5.56 -15.61 14.89
CA PHE A 29 5.21 -16.64 13.91
C PHE A 29 6.39 -17.09 13.03
N GLU A 30 7.59 -16.55 13.28
CA GLU A 30 8.81 -16.80 12.50
C GLU A 30 8.63 -16.62 10.97
N LYS A 31 7.68 -15.76 10.57
CA LYS A 31 7.44 -15.41 9.17
C LYS A 31 8.10 -14.08 8.86
N ASN A 32 9.08 -14.11 7.97
CA ASN A 32 9.77 -12.89 7.56
C ASN A 32 8.91 -12.05 6.59
N TRP A 33 8.04 -11.22 7.17
CA TRP A 33 7.21 -10.24 6.45
C TRP A 33 7.78 -8.83 6.56
N GLU A 34 8.95 -8.69 7.19
CA GLU A 34 9.62 -7.40 7.37
C GLU A 34 10.09 -6.87 6.02
N GLY A 35 9.56 -5.71 5.61
CA GLY A 35 9.75 -5.18 4.28
C GLY A 35 9.87 -3.67 4.20
N SER A 36 10.16 -3.19 2.99
CA SER A 36 10.31 -1.75 2.72
C SER A 36 8.96 -1.02 2.65
N LEU A 37 7.87 -1.73 2.32
CA LEU A 37 6.52 -1.20 2.21
C LEU A 37 5.73 -1.51 3.49
N THR A 38 5.43 -0.47 4.25
CA THR A 38 4.52 -0.53 5.41
C THR A 38 3.43 0.52 5.21
N TYR A 39 2.28 0.36 5.85
CA TYR A 39 1.19 1.33 5.81
C TYR A 39 1.68 2.76 6.08
N GLU A 40 2.49 2.96 7.12
CA GLU A 40 2.98 4.28 7.53
C GLU A 40 3.88 4.91 6.47
N LYS A 41 4.65 4.08 5.74
CA LYS A 41 5.46 4.55 4.61
C LYS A 41 4.59 4.85 3.40
N VAL A 42 3.61 3.99 3.08
CA VAL A 42 2.71 4.20 1.93
C VAL A 42 1.94 5.50 2.10
N VAL A 43 1.30 5.74 3.25
CA VAL A 43 0.57 6.98 3.52
C VAL A 43 1.49 8.21 3.45
N ARG A 44 2.74 8.09 3.91
CA ARG A 44 3.73 9.17 3.81
C ARG A 44 4.15 9.46 2.38
N TYR A 45 4.38 8.44 1.56
CA TYR A 45 4.97 8.61 0.22
C TYR A 45 3.94 8.82 -0.88
N LEU A 46 2.75 8.22 -0.78
CA LEU A 46 1.72 8.27 -1.82
C LEU A 46 1.34 9.70 -2.25
N PRO A 47 1.26 10.70 -1.35
CA PRO A 47 1.00 12.09 -1.74
C PRO A 47 2.06 12.69 -2.67
N HIS A 48 3.29 12.16 -2.70
CA HIS A 48 4.34 12.62 -3.61
C HIS A 48 4.14 12.09 -5.04
N PHE A 49 3.27 11.09 -5.25
CA PHE A 49 2.96 10.51 -6.56
C PHE A 49 1.70 11.10 -7.21
N ARG A 50 1.20 12.26 -6.72
CA ARG A 50 -0.02 12.92 -7.24
C ARG A 50 -0.02 13.18 -8.75
N SER A 51 1.14 13.39 -9.38
CA SER A 51 1.23 13.59 -10.83
C SER A 51 1.24 12.30 -11.63
N ALA A 52 1.62 11.18 -11.01
CA ALA A 52 1.71 9.86 -11.64
C ALA A 52 0.43 9.02 -11.49
N ILE A 53 -0.36 9.29 -10.44
CA ILE A 53 -1.61 8.59 -10.15
C ILE A 53 -2.76 9.54 -10.41
N GLN A 54 -3.54 9.26 -11.46
CA GLN A 54 -4.65 10.10 -11.91
C GLN A 54 -6.00 9.77 -11.24
N VAL A 55 -6.04 8.71 -10.42
CA VAL A 55 -7.25 8.20 -9.76
C VAL A 55 -7.12 8.31 -8.24
N PRO A 56 -8.22 8.49 -7.49
CA PRO A 56 -8.17 8.46 -6.03
C PRO A 56 -7.71 7.08 -5.55
N ILE A 57 -6.87 7.06 -4.51
CA ILE A 57 -6.39 5.83 -3.87
C ILE A 57 -6.85 5.80 -2.42
N TYR A 58 -7.57 4.74 -2.05
CA TYR A 58 -7.92 4.42 -0.67
C TYR A 58 -6.91 3.43 -0.09
N VAL A 59 -6.21 3.81 0.99
CA VAL A 59 -5.17 2.98 1.61
C VAL A 59 -5.74 2.26 2.84
N VAL A 60 -5.65 0.93 2.85
CA VAL A 60 -6.11 0.06 3.94
C VAL A 60 -4.90 -0.56 4.65
N GLY A 61 -4.77 -0.27 5.94
CA GLY A 61 -3.77 -0.88 6.82
C GLY A 61 -4.30 -2.15 7.47
N LEU A 62 -3.59 -3.27 7.33
CA LEU A 62 -3.85 -4.52 8.05
C LEU A 62 -2.97 -4.61 9.29
N ASP A 63 -3.58 -4.85 10.45
CA ASP A 63 -2.90 -5.00 11.73
C ASP A 63 -3.33 -6.28 12.47
N LEU A 64 -2.48 -6.76 13.39
CA LEU A 64 -2.67 -7.95 14.23
C LEU A 64 -2.44 -7.57 15.67
#